data_AF-A0A0C3LV09-F1
#
_entry.id   AF-A0A0C3LV09-F1
#
_cell.length_a   1.000
_cell.length_b   1.000
_cell.length_c   1.000
_cell.angle_alpha   90.00
_cell.angle_beta   90.00
_cell.angle_gamma   90.00
#
_symmetry.space_group_name_H-M   'P 1'
#
loop_
_entity.id
_entity.type
_entity.pdbx_description
1 polymer ?
#
loop_
_entity_poly.entity_id
_entity_poly.type
_entity_poly.pdbx_seq_one_letter_code
_entity_poly.pdbx_strand_id
1 'polypeptide(L)'
;MSPAKSHPLIRQDWIDVGEGHQLFLAQYGDPQGIPVLYLHGGPGAGCNPLELRLFIDRGFHIYLLDQRAAGRSKPCGELANNDFPSLVKDIERVRHWAGVEAWCLLGGSFGATLGYLYSCVYPERVLSQIYWGMFIPSYEGMQWLYGRGGAAQIFSGEYRQFAAGHGESLEQLFDHFETGFSHQDAEVRRSSVWRWLRWELALAVPGFELSEALAEQGGALARVELHYARNQYFGGYRLMKKVGGDLTCPTIILQGELDWVCPQRLVDEFLVEHGPSLLRSRLVKGGYHTLADSKMCLAVAEAVTQMGRYLAAGKEDK
;
A
#
# COMPACT_ATOMS: atom_id res chain seq x y z
N MET A 1 38.22 4.95 -5.43
CA MET A 1 36.97 4.32 -4.91
C MET A 1 36.52 5.17 -3.74
N SER A 2 35.48 5.99 -3.91
CA SER A 2 34.90 6.74 -2.79
C SER A 2 34.24 5.73 -1.84
N PRO A 3 34.39 5.86 -0.51
CA PRO A 3 33.60 5.05 0.40
C PRO A 3 32.12 5.32 0.10
N ALA A 4 31.32 4.26 -0.06
CA ALA A 4 29.88 4.39 -0.17
C ALA A 4 29.40 5.16 1.07
N LYS A 5 28.87 6.37 0.88
CA LYS A 5 28.24 7.11 1.97
C LYS A 5 27.04 6.27 2.39
N SER A 6 27.16 5.54 3.49
CA SER A 6 25.99 4.95 4.14
C SER A 6 25.09 6.13 4.47
N HIS A 7 23.90 6.19 3.88
CA HIS A 7 22.91 7.19 4.25
C HIS A 7 21.77 6.52 5.04
N PRO A 8 22.01 6.16 6.32
CA PRO A 8 21.02 5.55 7.20
C PRO A 8 20.06 6.60 7.79
N LEU A 9 19.19 6.14 8.70
CA LEU A 9 18.17 6.92 9.41
C LEU A 9 18.63 8.34 9.81
N ILE A 10 17.86 9.34 9.41
CA ILE A 10 18.05 10.77 9.73
C ILE A 10 17.34 11.12 11.05
N ARG A 11 16.03 10.86 11.14
CA ARG A 11 15.20 11.16 12.33
C ARG A 11 13.90 10.37 12.31
N GLN A 12 13.23 10.30 13.46
CA GLN A 12 11.93 9.66 13.65
C GLN A 12 11.05 10.55 14.53
N ASP A 13 9.77 10.68 14.17
CA ASP A 13 8.82 11.54 14.85
C ASP A 13 7.42 10.94 14.87
N TRP A 14 6.59 11.41 15.80
CA TRP A 14 5.15 11.19 15.81
C TRP A 14 4.45 12.51 15.57
N ILE A 15 3.71 12.61 14.48
CA ILE A 15 3.04 13.83 14.04
C ILE A 15 1.57 13.73 14.42
N ASP A 16 1.10 14.67 15.25
CA ASP A 16 -0.32 14.80 15.54
C ASP A 16 -1.05 15.30 14.29
N VAL A 17 -2.00 14.50 13.81
CA VAL A 17 -2.82 14.82 12.64
C VAL A 17 -4.26 15.19 13.02
N GLY A 18 -4.53 15.33 14.31
CA GLY A 18 -5.86 15.56 14.87
C GLY A 18 -6.68 14.27 14.99
N GLU A 19 -7.93 14.42 15.44
CA GLU A 19 -8.91 13.32 15.52
C GLU A 19 -8.46 12.12 16.38
N GLY A 20 -7.50 12.35 17.29
CA GLY A 20 -6.94 11.33 18.17
C GLY A 20 -5.80 10.50 17.57
N HIS A 21 -5.29 10.85 16.38
CA HIS A 21 -4.25 10.08 15.68
C HIS A 21 -2.89 10.77 15.72
N GLN A 22 -1.84 9.97 15.92
CA GLN A 22 -0.44 10.36 15.75
C GLN A 22 0.25 9.44 14.75
N LEU A 23 0.77 10.01 13.66
CA LEU A 23 1.44 9.23 12.62
C LEU A 23 2.93 9.16 12.85
N PHE A 24 3.47 7.94 12.81
CA PHE A 24 4.91 7.74 12.86
C PHE A 24 5.53 8.02 11.48
N LEU A 25 6.55 8.86 11.48
CA LEU A 25 7.33 9.20 10.30
C LEU A 25 8.81 8.97 10.58
N ALA A 26 9.48 8.22 9.72
CA ALA A 26 10.94 8.07 9.74
C ALA A 26 11.56 8.63 8.47
N GLN A 27 12.66 9.37 8.61
CA GLN A 27 13.40 9.94 7.49
C GLN A 27 14.71 9.20 7.25
N TYR A 28 15.07 8.92 6.01
CA TYR A 28 16.28 8.19 5.61
C TYR A 28 16.94 8.82 4.39
N GLY A 29 18.16 8.40 4.07
CA GLY A 29 18.84 8.80 2.84
C GLY A 29 19.60 10.13 2.98
N ASP A 30 19.65 10.89 1.91
CA ASP A 30 20.36 12.18 1.84
C ASP A 30 19.37 13.33 2.15
N PRO A 31 19.56 14.11 3.23
CA PRO A 31 18.71 15.27 3.53
C PRO A 31 18.68 16.36 2.44
N GLN A 32 19.64 16.35 1.51
CA GLN A 32 19.67 17.25 0.33
C GLN A 32 19.18 16.56 -0.95
N GLY A 33 18.78 15.29 -0.84
CA GLY A 33 18.30 14.48 -1.94
C GLY A 33 16.91 14.87 -2.44
N ILE A 34 16.47 14.22 -3.52
CA ILE A 34 15.10 14.39 -4.03
C ILE A 34 14.13 13.83 -2.97
N PRO A 35 13.12 14.60 -2.52
CA PRO A 35 12.18 14.14 -1.51
C PRO A 35 11.26 13.05 -2.06
N VAL A 36 11.11 11.95 -1.32
CA VAL A 36 10.31 10.79 -1.68
C VAL A 36 9.44 10.37 -0.49
N LEU A 37 8.13 10.30 -0.66
CA LEU A 37 7.23 9.68 0.30
C LEU A 37 6.98 8.22 -0.09
N TYR A 38 7.20 7.31 0.86
CA TYR A 38 6.86 5.90 0.74
C TYR A 38 5.53 5.60 1.42
N LEU A 39 4.62 4.96 0.70
CA LEU A 39 3.28 4.58 1.15
C LEU A 39 3.16 3.05 1.17
N HIS A 40 3.04 2.48 2.38
CA HIS A 40 2.89 1.03 2.56
C HIS A 40 1.51 0.51 2.14
N GLY A 41 1.44 -0.80 1.86
CA GLY A 41 0.23 -1.54 1.56
C GLY A 41 -0.57 -1.99 2.79
N GLY A 42 -1.39 -3.02 2.60
CA GLY A 42 -2.40 -3.50 3.56
C GLY A 42 -3.80 -3.18 3.03
N PRO A 43 -4.58 -2.32 3.72
CA PRO A 43 -4.13 -1.25 4.62
C PRO A 43 -3.80 -1.70 6.05
N GLY A 44 -2.96 -0.93 6.75
CA GLY A 44 -2.65 -1.18 8.17
C GLY A 44 -1.34 -1.92 8.45
N ALA A 45 -0.57 -2.30 7.42
CA ALA A 45 0.63 -3.12 7.59
C ALA A 45 1.78 -2.36 8.28
N GLY A 46 1.91 -1.07 8.00
CA GLY A 46 3.07 -0.26 8.39
C GLY A 46 4.23 -0.46 7.43
N CYS A 47 5.23 0.42 7.52
CA CYS A 47 6.38 0.34 6.64
C CYS A 47 7.45 -0.64 7.14
N ASN A 48 8.06 -1.37 6.20
CA ASN A 48 9.25 -2.17 6.43
C ASN A 48 10.50 -1.42 5.92
N PRO A 49 11.40 -0.92 6.81
CA PRO A 49 12.61 -0.21 6.39
C PRO A 49 13.55 -1.03 5.49
N LEU A 50 13.45 -2.37 5.47
CA LEU A 50 14.27 -3.21 4.59
C LEU A 50 13.96 -2.98 3.10
N GLU A 51 12.74 -2.55 2.76
CA GLU A 51 12.33 -2.26 1.38
C GLU A 51 13.07 -1.02 0.83
N LEU A 52 13.56 -0.14 1.71
CA LEU A 52 14.33 1.05 1.32
C LEU A 52 15.68 0.70 0.68
N ARG A 53 16.21 -0.51 0.90
CA ARG A 53 17.48 -0.96 0.27
C ARG A 53 17.46 -0.85 -1.25
N LEU A 54 16.27 -0.83 -1.86
CA LEU A 54 16.08 -0.69 -3.29
C LEU A 54 16.43 0.71 -3.82
N PHE A 55 16.39 1.74 -2.97
CA PHE A 55 16.55 3.13 -3.41
C PHE A 55 17.22 4.10 -2.43
N ILE A 56 17.61 3.68 -1.23
CA ILE A 56 18.25 4.57 -0.23
C ILE A 56 19.56 5.21 -0.72
N ASP A 57 20.35 4.50 -1.53
CA ASP A 57 21.64 4.98 -2.03
C ASP A 57 21.54 5.78 -3.35
N ARG A 58 20.34 6.23 -3.72
CA ARG A 58 20.07 6.88 -5.02
C ARG A 58 19.93 8.41 -4.94
N GLY A 59 20.39 9.03 -3.85
CA GLY A 59 20.31 10.48 -3.65
C GLY A 59 18.89 10.97 -3.34
N PHE A 60 18.13 10.18 -2.59
CA PHE A 60 16.78 10.53 -2.13
C PHE A 60 16.76 10.93 -0.66
N HIS A 61 15.90 11.89 -0.32
CA HIS A 61 15.45 12.14 1.06
C HIS A 61 14.13 11.40 1.25
N ILE A 62 14.16 10.27 1.96
CA ILE A 62 13.04 9.35 2.02
C ILE A 62 12.23 9.59 3.29
N TYR A 63 10.93 9.72 3.13
CA TYR A 63 9.91 9.84 4.17
C TYR A 63 9.12 8.53 4.23
N LEU A 64 9.33 7.76 5.29
CA LEU A 64 8.69 6.47 5.51
C LEU A 64 7.55 6.67 6.53
N LEU A 65 6.31 6.68 6.04
CA LEU A 65 5.12 7.04 6.82
C LEU A 65 4.29 5.81 7.17
N ASP A 66 4.17 5.50 8.45
CA ASP A 66 3.16 4.56 8.92
C ASP A 66 1.80 5.28 8.95
N GLN A 67 0.82 4.79 8.19
CA GLN A 67 -0.54 5.38 8.10
C GLN A 67 -1.31 5.23 9.43
N ARG A 68 -2.51 5.81 9.53
CA ARG A 68 -3.36 5.68 10.73
C ARG A 68 -3.49 4.22 11.13
N ALA A 69 -3.35 3.95 12.43
CA ALA A 69 -3.46 2.62 13.03
C ALA A 69 -2.43 1.57 12.59
N ALA A 70 -1.48 1.92 11.72
CA ALA A 70 -0.49 1.00 11.16
C ALA A 70 0.87 1.11 11.87
N GLY A 71 1.62 0.01 11.91
CA GLY A 71 3.01 0.00 12.39
C GLY A 71 3.18 0.67 13.76
N ARG A 72 3.91 1.80 13.79
CA ARG A 72 4.24 2.57 15.00
C ARG A 72 3.31 3.76 15.23
N SER A 73 2.37 4.02 14.33
CA SER A 73 1.34 5.06 14.49
C SER A 73 0.38 4.70 15.62
N LYS A 74 -0.18 5.74 16.27
CA LYS A 74 -0.99 5.60 17.48
C LYS A 74 -2.38 6.21 17.27
N PRO A 75 -3.45 5.57 17.76
CA PRO A 75 -3.48 4.25 18.40
C PRO A 75 -3.37 3.12 17.36
N CYS A 76 -2.66 2.04 17.70
CA CYS A 76 -2.53 0.88 16.81
C CYS A 76 -3.87 0.15 16.64
N GLY A 77 -4.27 -0.14 15.41
CA GLY A 77 -5.53 -0.80 15.07
C GLY A 77 -6.80 0.05 15.29
N GLU A 78 -6.69 1.38 15.45
CA GLU A 78 -7.83 2.30 15.56
C GLU A 78 -8.58 2.46 14.23
N LEU A 79 -9.91 2.35 14.30
CA LEU A 79 -10.79 2.39 13.12
C LEU A 79 -11.51 3.74 12.99
N ALA A 80 -11.70 4.46 14.09
CA ALA A 80 -12.35 5.76 14.09
C ALA A 80 -11.55 6.76 13.25
N ASN A 81 -12.23 7.48 12.35
CA ASN A 81 -11.62 8.42 11.40
C ASN A 81 -10.51 7.77 10.55
N ASN A 82 -10.59 6.47 10.28
CA ASN A 82 -9.65 5.77 9.41
C ASN A 82 -10.32 5.50 8.05
N ASP A 83 -10.23 6.48 7.15
CA ASP A 83 -10.80 6.46 5.80
C ASP A 83 -9.89 7.16 4.77
N PHE A 84 -10.18 6.98 3.48
CA PHE A 84 -9.37 7.55 2.39
C PHE A 84 -9.24 9.08 2.47
N PRO A 85 -10.31 9.89 2.63
CA PRO A 85 -10.17 11.34 2.78
C PRO A 85 -9.26 11.75 3.94
N SER A 86 -9.34 11.06 5.07
CA SER A 86 -8.51 11.34 6.25
C SER A 86 -7.05 11.01 5.97
N LEU A 87 -6.76 9.84 5.40
CA LEU A 87 -5.39 9.47 5.01
C LEU A 87 -4.78 10.45 3.99
N VAL A 88 -5.56 10.91 3.00
CA VAL A 88 -5.11 11.91 2.02
C VAL A 88 -4.78 13.25 2.69
N LYS A 89 -5.61 13.72 3.63
CA LYS A 89 -5.34 14.94 4.40
C LYS A 89 -4.13 14.80 5.29
N ASP A 90 -3.91 13.62 5.86
CA ASP A 90 -2.76 13.36 6.72
C ASP A 90 -1.46 13.46 5.94
N ILE A 91 -1.42 12.96 4.71
CA ILE A 91 -0.25 13.10 3.83
C ILE A 91 0.09 14.59 3.64
N GLU A 92 -0.88 15.47 3.41
CA GLU A 92 -0.62 16.92 3.35
C GLU A 92 -0.13 17.50 4.68
N ARG A 93 -0.71 17.09 5.81
CA ARG A 93 -0.26 17.54 7.15
C ARG A 93 1.20 17.15 7.39
N VAL A 94 1.55 15.91 7.05
CA VAL A 94 2.91 15.39 7.12
C VAL A 94 3.85 16.18 6.20
N ARG A 95 3.42 16.49 4.97
CA ARG A 95 4.19 17.29 4.01
C ARG A 95 4.52 18.67 4.56
N HIS A 96 3.51 19.36 5.09
CA HIS A 96 3.65 20.68 5.70
C HIS A 96 4.57 20.64 6.91
N TRP A 97 4.38 19.67 7.81
CA TRP A 97 5.23 19.49 8.98
C TRP A 97 6.70 19.22 8.59
N ALA A 98 6.92 18.45 7.52
CA ALA A 98 8.24 18.13 7.01
C ALA A 98 8.90 19.29 6.26
N GLY A 99 8.16 20.35 5.94
CA GLY A 99 8.66 21.49 5.16
C GLY A 99 8.97 21.14 3.69
N VAL A 100 8.32 20.12 3.13
CA VAL A 100 8.55 19.65 1.76
C VAL A 100 7.60 20.36 0.80
N GLU A 101 8.09 21.02 -0.24
CA GLU A 101 7.23 21.71 -1.22
C GLU A 101 6.43 20.71 -2.08
N ALA A 102 7.13 19.72 -2.64
CA ALA A 102 6.59 18.62 -3.41
C ALA A 102 7.53 17.41 -3.30
N TRP A 103 7.01 16.20 -3.46
CA TRP A 103 7.79 14.96 -3.39
C TRP A 103 7.45 13.97 -4.49
N CYS A 104 8.29 12.96 -4.68
CA CYS A 104 7.91 11.78 -5.43
C CYS A 104 7.12 10.82 -4.54
N LEU A 105 6.26 10.00 -5.13
CA LEU A 105 5.52 8.96 -4.41
C LEU A 105 5.99 7.58 -4.84
N LEU A 106 6.24 6.72 -3.86
CA LEU A 106 6.47 5.28 -4.06
C LEU A 106 5.44 4.51 -3.23
N GLY A 107 4.77 3.53 -3.82
CA GLY A 107 3.83 2.73 -3.05
C GLY A 107 3.38 1.45 -3.76
N GLY A 108 3.08 0.44 -2.95
CA GLY A 108 2.57 -0.84 -3.43
C GLY A 108 1.16 -1.11 -2.94
N SER A 109 0.36 -1.85 -3.71
CA SER A 109 -0.97 -2.31 -3.26
C SER A 109 -1.87 -1.15 -2.83
N PHE A 110 -2.47 -1.21 -1.65
CA PHE A 110 -3.22 -0.09 -1.06
C PHE A 110 -2.45 1.24 -1.05
N GLY A 111 -1.13 1.20 -0.83
CA GLY A 111 -0.27 2.40 -0.85
C GLY A 111 -0.22 3.07 -2.22
N ALA A 112 -0.31 2.29 -3.30
CA ALA A 112 -0.45 2.84 -4.66
C ALA A 112 -1.80 3.53 -4.86
N THR A 113 -2.89 2.93 -4.38
CA THR A 113 -4.23 3.52 -4.39
C THR A 113 -4.26 4.86 -3.65
N LEU A 114 -3.68 4.89 -2.44
CA LEU A 114 -3.62 6.08 -1.61
C LEU A 114 -2.75 7.17 -2.25
N GLY A 115 -1.60 6.80 -2.81
CA GLY A 115 -0.72 7.72 -3.52
C GLY A 115 -1.40 8.34 -4.73
N TYR A 116 -2.09 7.53 -5.54
CA TYR A 116 -2.87 8.00 -6.68
C TYR A 116 -3.91 9.03 -6.24
N LEU A 117 -4.71 8.70 -5.23
CA LEU A 117 -5.72 9.61 -4.68
C LEU A 117 -5.13 10.93 -4.19
N TYR A 118 -4.07 10.87 -3.39
CA TYR A 118 -3.39 12.06 -2.89
C TYR A 118 -2.87 12.92 -4.04
N SER A 119 -2.28 12.31 -5.07
CA SER A 119 -1.74 13.04 -6.21
C SER A 119 -2.79 13.68 -7.10
N CYS A 120 -3.99 13.11 -7.17
CA CYS A 120 -5.10 13.74 -7.88
C CYS A 120 -5.72 14.88 -7.07
N VAL A 121 -5.77 14.77 -5.74
CA VAL A 121 -6.31 15.84 -4.88
C VAL A 121 -5.32 17.01 -4.74
N TYR A 122 -4.02 16.72 -4.75
CA TYR A 122 -2.94 17.70 -4.58
C TYR A 122 -1.90 17.61 -5.72
N PRO A 123 -2.31 17.88 -6.99
CA PRO A 123 -1.47 17.62 -8.16
C PRO A 123 -0.15 18.37 -8.18
N GLU A 124 -0.12 19.60 -7.67
CA GLU A 124 1.11 20.40 -7.61
C GLU A 124 2.09 19.96 -6.52
N ARG A 125 1.71 19.00 -5.66
CA ARG A 125 2.54 18.51 -4.55
C ARG A 125 3.32 17.24 -4.91
N VAL A 126 3.20 16.77 -6.16
CA VAL A 126 3.79 15.51 -6.60
C VAL A 126 4.65 15.70 -7.85
N LEU A 127 5.91 15.29 -7.74
CA LEU A 127 6.91 15.44 -8.81
C LEU A 127 6.84 14.28 -9.82
N SER A 128 6.74 13.05 -9.33
CA SER A 128 6.65 11.82 -10.11
C SER A 128 6.24 10.65 -9.19
N GLN A 129 5.73 9.56 -9.76
CA GLN A 129 5.15 8.46 -8.99
C GLN A 129 5.49 7.10 -9.60
N ILE A 130 5.92 6.15 -8.76
CA ILE A 130 6.11 4.75 -9.14
C ILE A 130 5.27 3.88 -8.22
N TYR A 131 4.38 3.11 -8.82
CA TYR A 131 3.49 2.19 -8.14
C TYR A 131 3.73 0.75 -8.57
N TRP A 132 3.41 -0.19 -7.70
CA TRP A 132 3.38 -1.60 -8.06
C TRP A 132 2.21 -2.35 -7.42
N GLY A 133 1.76 -3.41 -8.08
CA GLY A 133 0.68 -4.25 -7.58
C GLY A 133 -0.56 -3.44 -7.21
N MET A 134 -0.95 -2.44 -8.01
CA MET A 134 -1.91 -1.42 -7.59
C MET A 134 -3.27 -2.02 -7.30
N PHE A 135 -3.80 -1.74 -6.11
CA PHE A 135 -5.14 -2.20 -5.75
C PHE A 135 -6.22 -1.25 -6.29
N ILE A 136 -7.20 -1.81 -6.98
CA ILE A 136 -8.42 -1.09 -7.39
C ILE A 136 -9.54 -1.50 -6.43
N PRO A 137 -10.01 -0.61 -5.55
CA PRO A 137 -10.97 -0.94 -4.49
C PRO A 137 -12.42 -1.03 -5.01
N SER A 138 -12.62 -1.65 -6.18
CA SER A 138 -13.93 -1.84 -6.80
C SER A 138 -14.67 -3.06 -6.23
N TYR A 139 -15.93 -3.22 -6.64
CA TYR A 139 -16.71 -4.41 -6.32
C TYR A 139 -16.04 -5.68 -6.85
N GLU A 140 -15.55 -5.64 -8.08
CA GLU A 140 -14.84 -6.73 -8.74
C GLU A 140 -13.53 -7.06 -8.03
N GLY A 141 -12.77 -6.05 -7.58
CA GLY A 141 -11.56 -6.25 -6.77
C GLY A 141 -11.85 -6.94 -5.44
N MET A 142 -12.90 -6.52 -4.74
CA MET A 142 -13.31 -7.15 -3.48
C MET A 142 -13.81 -8.59 -3.68
N GLN A 143 -14.60 -8.83 -4.73
CA GLN A 143 -15.08 -10.16 -5.10
C GLN A 143 -13.93 -11.06 -5.57
N TRP A 144 -12.92 -10.50 -6.23
CA TRP A 144 -11.73 -11.24 -6.61
C TRP A 144 -10.95 -11.71 -5.37
N LEU A 145 -10.70 -10.79 -4.44
CA LEU A 145 -9.82 -11.03 -3.30
C LEU A 145 -10.47 -11.92 -2.24
N TYR A 146 -11.74 -11.71 -1.91
CA TYR A 146 -12.41 -12.42 -0.81
C TYR A 146 -13.54 -13.34 -1.26
N GLY A 147 -13.97 -13.25 -2.52
CA GLY A 147 -15.10 -14.00 -3.03
C GLY A 147 -14.70 -15.36 -3.61
N ARG A 148 -15.64 -16.31 -3.56
CA ARG A 148 -15.44 -17.68 -4.07
C ARG A 148 -15.12 -17.73 -5.57
N GLY A 149 -15.55 -16.76 -6.35
CA GLY A 149 -15.35 -16.73 -7.81
C GLY A 149 -14.02 -16.14 -8.26
N GLY A 150 -13.21 -15.60 -7.34
CA GLY A 150 -11.95 -14.92 -7.64
C GLY A 150 -10.72 -15.80 -7.46
N ALA A 151 -9.73 -15.28 -6.74
CA ALA A 151 -8.49 -15.99 -6.42
C ALA A 151 -8.72 -17.35 -5.73
N ALA A 152 -9.86 -17.50 -5.04
CA ALA A 152 -10.33 -18.74 -4.44
C ALA A 152 -10.40 -19.93 -5.41
N GLN A 153 -10.62 -19.68 -6.70
CA GLN A 153 -10.64 -20.72 -7.74
C GLN A 153 -9.25 -21.33 -8.00
N ILE A 154 -8.20 -20.55 -7.73
CA ILE A 154 -6.80 -20.95 -7.91
C ILE A 154 -6.26 -21.55 -6.61
N PHE A 155 -6.50 -20.87 -5.48
CA PHE A 155 -6.01 -21.23 -4.14
C PHE A 155 -7.12 -21.89 -3.31
N SER A 156 -7.75 -22.94 -3.85
CA SER A 156 -8.94 -23.54 -3.25
C SER A 156 -8.70 -24.20 -1.88
N GLY A 157 -7.49 -24.70 -1.63
CA GLY A 157 -7.12 -25.32 -0.35
C GLY A 157 -7.04 -24.29 0.77
N GLU A 158 -6.30 -23.21 0.51
CA GLU A 158 -6.11 -22.06 1.38
C GLU A 158 -7.43 -21.34 1.60
N TYR A 159 -8.21 -21.14 0.54
CA TYR A 159 -9.52 -20.51 0.65
C TYR A 159 -10.47 -21.32 1.51
N ARG A 160 -10.52 -22.66 1.41
CA ARG A 160 -11.35 -23.49 2.30
C ARG A 160 -11.00 -23.32 3.78
N GLN A 161 -9.74 -23.07 4.11
CA GLN A 161 -9.31 -22.79 5.48
C GLN A 161 -9.72 -21.38 5.91
N PHE A 162 -9.44 -20.37 5.07
CA PHE A 162 -9.86 -18.99 5.27
C PHE A 162 -11.38 -18.90 5.53
N ALA A 163 -12.14 -19.53 4.64
CA ALA A 163 -13.59 -19.60 4.61
C ALA A 163 -14.20 -20.65 5.56
N ALA A 164 -13.45 -21.23 6.48
CA ALA A 164 -14.01 -22.23 7.38
C ALA A 164 -15.07 -21.62 8.31
N GLY A 165 -16.29 -22.16 8.26
CA GLY A 165 -17.38 -21.83 9.19
C GLY A 165 -18.18 -20.56 8.86
N HIS A 166 -18.02 -19.93 7.71
CA HIS A 166 -18.87 -18.81 7.29
C HIS A 166 -19.90 -19.22 6.21
N GLY A 167 -20.82 -18.31 5.90
CA GLY A 167 -21.86 -18.50 4.88
C GLY A 167 -21.38 -18.35 3.42
N GLU A 168 -22.28 -17.95 2.52
CA GLU A 168 -21.96 -17.86 1.08
C GLU A 168 -21.62 -16.44 0.64
N SER A 169 -22.09 -15.41 1.35
CA SER A 169 -21.86 -14.02 0.98
C SER A 169 -20.59 -13.43 1.62
N LEU A 170 -20.06 -12.35 1.01
CA LEU A 170 -18.97 -11.58 1.60
C LEU A 170 -19.36 -10.91 2.92
N GLU A 171 -20.61 -10.49 3.06
CA GLU A 171 -21.10 -9.90 4.30
C GLU A 171 -21.05 -10.91 5.46
N GLN A 172 -21.49 -12.15 5.23
CA GLN A 172 -21.39 -13.23 6.22
C GLN A 172 -19.94 -13.61 6.54
N LEU A 173 -19.05 -13.56 5.54
CA LEU A 173 -17.62 -13.76 5.74
C LEU A 173 -17.03 -12.66 6.65
N PHE A 174 -17.37 -11.41 6.38
CA PHE A 174 -16.88 -10.26 7.14
C PHE A 174 -17.44 -10.24 8.57
N ASP A 175 -18.73 -10.55 8.76
CA ASP A 175 -19.33 -10.71 10.10
C ASP A 175 -18.64 -11.80 10.93
N HIS A 176 -18.30 -12.92 10.27
CA HIS A 176 -17.58 -14.02 10.90
C HIS A 176 -16.20 -13.59 11.40
N PHE A 177 -15.44 -12.88 10.57
CA PHE A 177 -14.12 -12.37 10.97
C PHE A 177 -14.20 -11.24 11.99
N GLU A 178 -15.17 -10.33 11.89
CA GLU A 178 -15.37 -9.26 12.87
C GLU A 178 -15.66 -9.83 14.27
N THR A 179 -16.57 -10.82 14.33
CA THR A 179 -16.87 -11.56 15.56
C THR A 179 -15.63 -12.32 16.05
N GLY A 180 -14.89 -12.95 15.12
CA GLY A 180 -13.67 -13.69 15.42
C GLY A 180 -12.57 -12.82 16.04
N PHE A 181 -12.31 -11.64 15.47
CA PHE A 181 -11.27 -10.72 15.95
C PHE A 181 -11.57 -10.10 17.32
N SER A 182 -12.85 -9.96 17.66
CA SER A 182 -13.33 -9.36 18.92
C SER A 182 -13.80 -10.40 19.95
N HIS A 183 -13.69 -11.69 19.64
CA HIS A 183 -14.20 -12.78 20.48
C HIS A 183 -13.55 -12.78 21.88
N GLN A 184 -14.27 -13.23 22.91
CA GLN A 184 -13.76 -13.26 24.29
C GLN A 184 -12.66 -14.33 24.51
N ASP A 185 -12.77 -15.46 23.81
CA ASP A 185 -11.75 -16.51 23.79
C ASP A 185 -10.53 -16.10 22.94
N ALA A 186 -9.34 -16.15 23.54
CA ALA A 186 -8.08 -15.80 22.90
C ALA A 186 -7.71 -16.73 21.73
N GLU A 187 -8.07 -18.01 21.80
CA GLU A 187 -7.74 -18.98 20.76
C GLU A 187 -8.60 -18.74 19.51
N VAL A 188 -9.87 -18.37 19.69
CA VAL A 188 -10.75 -17.96 18.58
C VAL A 188 -10.23 -16.69 17.91
N ARG A 189 -9.78 -15.70 18.69
CA ARG A 189 -9.15 -14.49 18.14
C ARG A 189 -7.90 -14.84 17.34
N ARG A 190 -6.98 -15.61 17.92
CA ARG A 190 -5.73 -16.04 17.28
C ARG A 190 -5.99 -16.80 15.98
N SER A 191 -6.89 -17.79 16.01
CA SER A 191 -7.27 -18.57 14.84
C SER A 191 -7.90 -17.71 13.73
N SER A 192 -8.75 -16.75 14.09
CA SER A 192 -9.35 -15.84 13.11
C SER A 192 -8.29 -14.95 12.45
N VAL A 193 -7.40 -14.34 13.23
CA VAL A 193 -6.29 -13.52 12.71
C VAL A 193 -5.38 -14.36 11.81
N TRP A 194 -4.99 -15.56 12.26
CA TRP A 194 -4.17 -16.47 11.48
C TRP A 194 -4.78 -16.78 10.11
N ARG A 195 -6.07 -17.14 10.07
CA ARG A 195 -6.76 -17.49 8.82
C ARG A 195 -6.85 -16.31 7.86
N TRP A 196 -7.12 -15.12 8.38
CA TRP A 196 -7.16 -13.89 7.58
C TRP A 196 -5.80 -13.58 6.94
N LEU A 197 -4.74 -13.51 7.75
CA LEU A 197 -3.39 -13.17 7.27
C LEU A 197 -2.84 -14.24 6.31
N ARG A 198 -3.10 -15.53 6.61
CA ARG A 198 -2.65 -16.64 5.76
C ARG A 198 -3.28 -16.56 4.36
N TRP A 199 -4.54 -16.15 4.25
CA TRP A 199 -5.21 -16.00 2.97
C TRP A 199 -4.48 -14.99 2.08
N GLU A 200 -4.23 -13.78 2.59
CA GLU A 200 -3.59 -12.75 1.79
C GLU A 200 -2.13 -13.10 1.46
N LEU A 201 -1.40 -13.69 2.41
CA LEU A 201 -0.04 -14.16 2.17
C LEU A 201 0.05 -15.25 1.10
N ALA A 202 -0.92 -16.18 1.06
CA ALA A 202 -0.95 -17.23 0.04
C ALA A 202 -1.04 -16.65 -1.39
N LEU A 203 -1.73 -15.51 -1.54
CA LEU A 203 -1.87 -14.80 -2.81
C LEU A 203 -0.68 -13.88 -3.10
N ALA A 204 -0.21 -13.16 -2.08
CA ALA A 204 0.81 -12.13 -2.24
C ALA A 204 2.22 -12.70 -2.41
N VAL A 205 2.52 -13.79 -1.70
CA VAL A 205 3.84 -14.44 -1.64
C VAL A 205 3.66 -15.97 -1.55
N PRO A 206 3.23 -16.65 -2.63
CA PRO A 206 2.98 -18.09 -2.58
C PRO A 206 4.20 -18.88 -2.11
N GLY A 207 3.96 -19.84 -1.21
CA GLY A 207 5.01 -20.64 -0.58
C GLY A 207 5.63 -20.00 0.67
N PHE A 208 5.22 -18.79 1.05
CA PHE A 208 5.57 -18.21 2.34
C PHE A 208 4.74 -18.84 3.47
N GLU A 209 5.41 -19.34 4.50
CA GLU A 209 4.75 -19.88 5.69
C GLU A 209 4.64 -18.79 6.78
N LEU A 210 3.39 -18.51 7.20
CA LEU A 210 3.12 -17.60 8.30
C LEU A 210 3.71 -18.16 9.59
N SER A 211 4.44 -17.34 10.34
CA SER A 211 4.94 -17.70 11.67
C SER A 211 3.99 -17.25 12.77
N GLU A 212 4.00 -17.95 13.91
CA GLU A 212 3.20 -17.57 15.10
C GLU A 212 3.50 -16.14 15.56
N ALA A 213 4.76 -15.71 15.54
CA ALA A 213 5.15 -14.35 15.92
C ALA A 213 4.51 -13.28 15.01
N LEU A 214 4.43 -13.53 13.70
CA LEU A 214 3.77 -12.61 12.77
C LEU A 214 2.25 -12.62 12.98
N ALA A 215 1.65 -13.78 13.25
CA ALA A 215 0.22 -13.88 13.50
C ALA A 215 -0.20 -13.16 14.79
N GLU A 216 0.59 -13.26 15.86
CA GLU A 216 0.34 -12.57 17.13
C GLU A 216 0.33 -11.04 16.98
N GLN A 217 1.17 -10.51 16.09
CA GLN A 217 1.28 -9.07 15.82
C GLN A 217 0.29 -8.57 14.77
N GLY A 218 -0.27 -9.44 13.95
CA GLY A 218 -1.11 -9.07 12.80
C GLY A 218 -2.58 -8.79 13.12
N GLY A 219 -2.99 -8.85 14.40
CA GLY A 219 -4.38 -8.58 14.77
C GLY A 219 -4.85 -7.15 14.44
N ALA A 220 -3.96 -6.15 14.52
CA ALA A 220 -4.28 -4.79 14.10
C ALA A 220 -4.46 -4.67 12.58
N LEU A 221 -3.55 -5.28 11.82
CA LEU A 221 -3.61 -5.35 10.36
C LEU A 221 -4.94 -5.96 9.89
N ALA A 222 -5.29 -7.15 10.39
CA ALA A 222 -6.50 -7.86 10.00
C ALA A 222 -7.79 -7.04 10.28
N ARG A 223 -7.84 -6.30 11.40
CA ARG A 223 -8.98 -5.41 11.70
C ARG A 223 -9.06 -4.22 10.76
N VAL A 224 -7.93 -3.60 10.42
CA VAL A 224 -7.89 -2.46 9.51
C VAL A 224 -8.26 -2.89 8.09
N GLU A 225 -7.72 -4.00 7.59
CA GLU A 225 -8.09 -4.56 6.28
C GLU A 225 -9.58 -4.87 6.20
N LEU A 226 -10.13 -5.56 7.20
CA LEU A 226 -11.56 -5.87 7.26
C LEU A 226 -12.42 -4.60 7.29
N HIS A 227 -12.05 -3.60 8.09
CA HIS A 227 -12.73 -2.30 8.14
C HIS A 227 -12.76 -1.63 6.77
N TYR A 228 -11.64 -1.63 6.06
CA TYR A 228 -11.56 -1.02 4.74
C TYR A 228 -12.35 -1.80 3.69
N ALA A 229 -12.25 -3.13 3.69
CA ALA A 229 -13.01 -4.01 2.81
C ALA A 229 -14.52 -3.82 3.00
N ARG A 230 -14.97 -3.74 4.25
CA ARG A 230 -16.40 -3.59 4.59
C ARG A 230 -16.93 -2.19 4.30
N ASN A 231 -16.17 -1.15 4.65
CA ASN A 231 -16.72 0.21 4.79
C ASN A 231 -16.14 1.22 3.79
N GLN A 232 -14.90 1.03 3.30
CA GLN A 232 -14.14 2.10 2.66
C GLN A 232 -13.90 1.88 1.17
N TYR A 233 -13.70 0.65 0.71
CA TYR A 233 -13.25 0.37 -0.67
C TYR A 233 -14.12 1.04 -1.73
N PHE A 234 -15.45 0.87 -1.66
CA PHE A 234 -16.32 1.49 -2.66
C PHE A 234 -16.35 3.03 -2.59
N GLY A 235 -16.15 3.59 -1.39
CA GLY A 235 -15.94 5.03 -1.22
C GLY A 235 -14.65 5.50 -1.88
N GLY A 236 -13.55 4.75 -1.68
CA GLY A 236 -12.26 4.95 -2.33
C GLY A 236 -12.37 4.87 -3.85
N TYR A 237 -13.06 3.86 -4.39
CA TYR A 237 -13.25 3.72 -5.84
C TYR A 237 -14.04 4.89 -6.43
N ARG A 238 -15.13 5.32 -5.77
CA ARG A 238 -15.89 6.51 -6.19
C ARG A 238 -15.00 7.76 -6.17
N LEU A 239 -14.13 7.89 -5.17
CA LEU A 239 -13.20 9.01 -5.09
C LEU A 239 -12.18 8.96 -6.24
N MET A 240 -11.58 7.80 -6.51
CA MET A 240 -10.64 7.62 -7.62
C MET A 240 -11.23 8.07 -8.95
N LYS A 241 -12.47 7.66 -9.26
CA LYS A 241 -13.17 8.09 -10.48
C LYS A 241 -13.43 9.60 -10.51
N LYS A 242 -13.72 10.19 -9.36
CA LYS A 242 -14.05 11.61 -9.24
C LYS A 242 -12.83 12.51 -9.48
N VAL A 243 -11.66 12.13 -8.97
CA VAL A 243 -10.46 12.98 -9.00
C VAL A 243 -9.44 12.56 -10.07
N GLY A 244 -9.63 11.41 -10.71
CA GLY A 244 -8.62 10.82 -11.59
C GLY A 244 -8.13 11.69 -12.76
N GLY A 245 -8.99 12.60 -13.25
CA GLY A 245 -8.65 13.55 -14.31
C GLY A 245 -7.66 14.64 -13.92
N ASP A 246 -7.40 14.82 -12.62
CA ASP A 246 -6.58 15.93 -12.09
C ASP A 246 -5.09 15.58 -11.98
N LEU A 247 -4.68 14.37 -12.37
CA LEU A 247 -3.27 13.94 -12.30
C LEU A 247 -2.38 14.73 -13.28
N THR A 248 -1.35 15.41 -12.78
CA THR A 248 -0.48 16.29 -13.59
C THR A 248 0.95 15.80 -13.77
N CYS A 249 1.36 14.72 -13.10
CA CYS A 249 2.77 14.29 -13.10
C CYS A 249 2.96 12.86 -13.67
N PRO A 250 4.17 12.54 -14.17
CA PRO A 250 4.46 11.22 -14.72
C PRO A 250 4.26 10.11 -13.69
N THR A 251 3.44 9.12 -14.05
CA THR A 251 3.09 8.00 -13.17
C THR A 251 3.31 6.67 -13.90
N ILE A 252 4.05 5.75 -13.27
CA ILE A 252 4.23 4.38 -13.78
C ILE A 252 3.63 3.39 -12.78
N ILE A 253 2.76 2.50 -13.24
CA ILE A 253 2.26 1.36 -12.48
C ILE A 253 2.92 0.08 -13.01
N LEU A 254 3.56 -0.67 -12.12
CA LEU A 254 4.20 -1.95 -12.39
C LEU A 254 3.31 -3.08 -11.87
N GLN A 255 2.67 -3.81 -12.78
CA GLN A 255 1.71 -4.83 -12.40
C GLN A 255 2.27 -6.23 -12.62
N GLY A 256 2.21 -7.10 -11.62
CA GLY A 256 2.66 -8.48 -11.75
C GLY A 256 1.73 -9.28 -12.67
N GLU A 257 2.29 -10.07 -13.59
CA GLU A 257 1.49 -10.98 -14.44
C GLU A 257 0.79 -12.05 -13.62
N LEU A 258 1.39 -12.44 -12.50
CA LEU A 258 0.88 -13.41 -11.55
C LEU A 258 0.57 -12.72 -10.22
N ASP A 259 0.02 -11.51 -10.27
CA ASP A 259 -0.52 -10.83 -9.10
C ASP A 259 -1.94 -11.35 -8.80
N TRP A 260 -2.03 -12.26 -7.83
CA TRP A 260 -3.30 -12.85 -7.40
C TRP A 260 -4.03 -12.03 -6.34
N VAL A 261 -3.43 -10.96 -5.81
CA VAL A 261 -4.11 -10.02 -4.90
C VAL A 261 -4.80 -8.94 -5.72
N CYS A 262 -4.06 -8.34 -6.65
CA CYS A 262 -4.47 -7.23 -7.50
C CYS A 262 -4.30 -7.62 -8.99
N PRO A 263 -5.27 -8.27 -9.62
CA PRO A 263 -5.15 -8.70 -11.01
C PRO A 263 -4.94 -7.53 -11.96
N GLN A 264 -4.02 -7.69 -12.92
CA GLN A 264 -3.76 -6.67 -13.94
C GLN A 264 -5.02 -6.21 -14.67
N ARG A 265 -5.94 -7.15 -14.95
CA ARG A 265 -7.20 -6.85 -15.64
C ARG A 265 -7.97 -5.70 -15.00
N LEU A 266 -8.01 -5.62 -13.66
CA LEU A 266 -8.75 -4.58 -12.96
C LEU A 266 -8.08 -3.20 -13.08
N VAL A 267 -6.74 -3.17 -13.07
CA VAL A 267 -5.97 -1.95 -13.32
C VAL A 267 -6.19 -1.50 -14.76
N ASP A 268 -6.06 -2.40 -15.74
CA ASP A 268 -6.23 -2.06 -17.15
C ASP A 268 -7.65 -1.55 -17.45
N GLU A 269 -8.69 -2.18 -16.91
CA GLU A 269 -10.08 -1.71 -17.03
C GLU A 269 -10.25 -0.30 -16.45
N PHE A 270 -9.74 -0.06 -15.24
CA PHE A 270 -9.81 1.26 -14.61
C PHE A 270 -9.09 2.33 -15.44
N LEU A 271 -7.91 2.01 -16.00
CA LEU A 271 -7.15 2.95 -16.80
C LEU A 271 -7.75 3.23 -18.17
N VAL A 272 -8.41 2.25 -18.79
CA VAL A 272 -9.16 2.48 -20.03
C VAL A 272 -10.33 3.45 -19.80
N GLU A 273 -11.01 3.34 -18.66
CA GLU A 273 -12.18 4.17 -18.36
C GLU A 273 -11.80 5.55 -17.79
N HIS A 274 -10.71 5.63 -17.01
CA HIS A 274 -10.41 6.79 -16.16
C HIS A 274 -8.93 7.22 -16.16
N GLY A 275 -8.07 6.54 -16.91
CA GLY A 275 -6.63 6.78 -16.89
C GLY A 275 -6.22 8.03 -17.65
N PRO A 276 -5.56 9.02 -17.00
CA PRO A 276 -4.96 10.15 -17.70
C PRO A 276 -3.75 9.70 -18.53
N SER A 277 -3.44 10.42 -19.62
CA SER A 277 -2.35 10.06 -20.55
C SER A 277 -0.94 10.03 -19.94
N LEU A 278 -0.77 10.69 -18.79
CA LEU A 278 0.48 10.72 -18.02
C LEU A 278 0.70 9.48 -17.16
N LEU A 279 -0.32 8.63 -17.02
CA LEU A 279 -0.27 7.39 -16.29
C LEU A 279 -0.05 6.24 -17.27
N ARG A 280 0.99 5.44 -17.03
CA ARG A 280 1.32 4.25 -17.83
C ARG A 280 1.34 3.01 -16.95
N SER A 281 0.68 1.94 -17.37
CA SER A 281 0.87 0.61 -16.79
C SER A 281 1.93 -0.16 -17.58
N ARG A 282 2.74 -0.95 -16.88
CA ARG A 282 3.69 -1.91 -17.44
C ARG A 282 3.54 -3.24 -16.72
N LEU A 283 3.30 -4.28 -17.50
CA LEU A 283 3.25 -5.65 -17.01
C LEU A 283 4.67 -6.18 -16.72
N VAL A 284 4.86 -6.72 -15.52
CA VAL A 284 6.07 -7.44 -15.08
C VAL A 284 5.83 -8.93 -15.31
N LYS A 285 6.39 -9.46 -16.41
CA LYS A 285 6.21 -10.85 -16.83
C LYS A 285 6.70 -11.84 -15.77
N GLY A 286 5.82 -12.76 -15.41
CA GLY A 286 5.98 -13.73 -14.32
C GLY A 286 6.30 -13.13 -12.95
N GLY A 287 6.05 -11.83 -12.74
CA GLY A 287 6.19 -11.15 -11.46
C GLY A 287 4.92 -11.26 -10.62
N TYR A 288 5.07 -11.19 -9.29
CA TYR A 288 3.98 -11.36 -8.32
C TYR A 288 3.52 -10.01 -7.76
N HIS A 289 2.80 -10.02 -6.64
CA HIS A 289 2.22 -8.84 -6.01
C HIS A 289 3.25 -7.92 -5.32
N THR A 290 4.19 -8.51 -4.57
CA THR A 290 5.05 -7.77 -3.64
C THR A 290 6.48 -7.63 -4.11
N LEU A 291 7.26 -6.80 -3.41
CA LEU A 291 8.71 -6.68 -3.60
C LEU A 291 9.51 -7.91 -3.12
N ALA A 292 8.85 -8.90 -2.51
CA ALA A 292 9.50 -10.17 -2.19
C ALA A 292 9.78 -11.00 -3.45
N ASP A 293 9.02 -10.79 -4.53
CA ASP A 293 9.34 -11.34 -5.84
C ASP A 293 10.51 -10.59 -6.48
N SER A 294 11.52 -11.34 -6.93
CA SER A 294 12.74 -10.77 -7.49
C SER A 294 12.48 -9.98 -8.78
N LYS A 295 11.51 -10.39 -9.61
CA LYS A 295 11.22 -9.69 -10.87
C LYS A 295 10.53 -8.36 -10.62
N MET A 296 9.52 -8.34 -9.74
CA MET A 296 8.87 -7.10 -9.31
C MET A 296 9.87 -6.16 -8.64
N CYS A 297 10.69 -6.68 -7.73
CA CYS A 297 11.76 -5.95 -7.07
C CYS A 297 12.72 -5.27 -8.06
N LEU A 298 13.23 -6.02 -9.05
CA LEU A 298 14.09 -5.47 -10.10
C LEU A 298 13.38 -4.41 -10.94
N ALA A 299 12.15 -4.68 -11.37
CA ALA A 299 11.36 -3.75 -12.18
C ALA A 299 11.11 -2.42 -11.46
N VAL A 300 10.82 -2.46 -10.16
CA VAL A 300 10.64 -1.28 -9.31
C VAL A 300 11.96 -0.54 -9.12
N ALA A 301 13.05 -1.24 -8.81
CA ALA A 301 14.37 -0.64 -8.65
C ALA A 301 14.83 0.10 -9.92
N GLU A 302 14.61 -0.49 -11.10
CA GLU A 302 14.88 0.15 -12.39
C GLU A 302 14.04 1.42 -12.59
N ALA A 303 12.73 1.35 -12.35
CA ALA A 303 11.82 2.48 -12.53
C ALA A 303 12.18 3.64 -11.59
N VAL A 304 12.51 3.35 -10.33
CA VAL A 304 12.98 4.36 -9.36
C VAL A 304 14.33 4.96 -9.78
N THR A 305 15.24 4.16 -10.36
CA THR A 305 16.49 4.67 -10.95
C THR A 305 16.22 5.69 -12.05
N GLN A 306 15.31 5.36 -12.96
CA GLN A 306 14.97 6.19 -14.11
C GLN A 306 14.32 7.50 -13.66
N MET A 307 13.39 7.43 -12.69
CA MET A 307 12.77 8.60 -12.07
C MET A 307 13.83 9.55 -11.50
N GLY A 308 14.79 9.05 -10.72
CA GLY A 308 15.87 9.86 -10.16
C GLY A 308 16.72 10.57 -11.23
N ARG A 309 17.07 9.86 -12.32
CA ARG A 309 17.82 10.45 -13.44
C ARG A 309 17.03 11.54 -14.17
N TYR A 310 15.74 11.30 -14.43
CA TYR A 310 14.86 12.26 -15.09
C TYR A 310 14.76 13.58 -14.30
N LEU A 311 14.56 13.47 -12.99
CA LEU A 311 14.45 14.64 -12.11
C LEU A 311 15.78 15.37 -11.91
N ALA A 312 16.92 14.67 -11.97
CA ALA A 312 18.23 15.30 -11.93
C ALA A 312 18.51 16.10 -13.22
N ALA A 313 18.22 15.52 -14.39
CA ALA A 313 18.41 16.20 -15.68
C ALA A 313 17.55 17.48 -15.80
N GLY A 314 16.28 17.42 -15.36
CA GLY A 314 15.39 18.59 -15.39
C GLY A 314 15.80 19.74 -14.44
N LYS A 315 16.77 19.52 -13.53
CA LYS A 315 17.37 20.58 -12.71
C LYS A 315 18.57 21.25 -13.39
N GLU A 316 19.23 20.60 -14.35
CA GLU A 316 20.37 21.16 -15.08
C GLU A 316 19.92 22.12 -16.20
N ASP A 317 18.69 21.95 -16.70
CA ASP A 317 18.08 22.78 -17.75
C ASP A 317 17.35 24.05 -17.22
N LYS A 318 17.39 24.32 -15.90
CA LYS A 318 16.76 25.48 -15.24
C LYS A 318 17.81 26.38 -14.59
#